data_AF-B2RBC7-F1
#
_entry.id   AF-B2RBC7-F1
#
_cell.length_a   1.000
_cell.length_b   1.000
_cell.length_c   1.000
_cell.angle_alpha   90.00
_cell.angle_beta   90.00
_cell.angle_gamma   90.00
#
_symmetry.space_group_name_H-M   'P 1'
#
loop_
_entity.id
_entity.type
_entity.pdbx_description
1 polymer ?
#
loop_
_entity_poly.entity_id
_entity_poly.type
_entity_poly.pdbx_seq_one_letter_code
_entity_poly.pdbx_strand_id
1 'polypeptide(L)'
;MEKHHVPSDFNVNVKVDTGPREDLIKVLEDMRQEYELIIKKKHRDLDTWYKEQSAAMSQEAASPATVQSRQGDIHELKRTFQALEIDLQAQYSTKSALENMLSETQSRYSCKLQDMQEIISHYEEELTQLRHELERQNNEYQVLLGIKTHLEKEITTYRRLLEGESEGTREESKSSMKVSATPKIKAITQETINGRLVLCQVNEIQKHA
;
A
#
# COMPACT_ATOMS: atom_id res chain seq x y z
N MET A 1 25.07 134.76 18.43
CA MET A 1 24.09 135.02 19.51
C MET A 1 23.72 133.65 20.08
N GLU A 2 23.80 133.30 21.34
CA GLU A 2 24.14 133.96 22.61
C GLU A 2 24.03 132.80 23.62
N LYS A 3 25.16 132.22 24.03
CA LYS A 3 25.81 132.38 25.35
C LYS A 3 25.05 131.83 26.56
N HIS A 4 25.88 131.34 27.49
CA HIS A 4 25.67 131.00 28.90
C HIS A 4 25.38 129.51 29.19
N HIS A 5 26.07 128.84 30.12
CA HIS A 5 27.11 129.25 31.07
C HIS A 5 27.68 127.96 31.69
N VAL A 6 29.01 127.86 31.76
CA VAL A 6 29.71 126.87 32.59
C VAL A 6 29.87 127.45 34.00
N PRO A 7 29.58 126.69 35.06
CA PRO A 7 30.17 126.94 36.36
C PRO A 7 31.11 125.79 36.78
N SER A 8 32.38 126.15 36.89
CA SER A 8 33.43 125.75 37.84
C SER A 8 33.33 124.44 38.66
N ASP A 9 34.38 123.63 38.47
CA ASP A 9 35.27 123.04 39.48
C ASP A 9 34.69 122.70 40.86
N PHE A 10 34.19 121.47 40.99
CA PHE A 10 34.25 120.74 42.24
C PHE A 10 35.18 119.53 42.05
N ASN A 11 36.42 119.66 42.52
CA ASN A 11 37.36 118.56 42.62
C ASN A 11 36.95 117.65 43.80
N VAL A 12 36.06 116.69 43.52
CA VAL A 12 35.71 115.63 44.48
C VAL A 12 36.65 114.46 44.25
N ASN A 13 37.69 114.38 45.09
CA ASN A 13 38.60 113.23 45.12
C ASN A 13 37.89 112.04 45.80
N VAL A 14 37.19 111.23 45.00
CA VAL A 14 36.65 109.95 45.44
C VAL A 14 37.77 108.92 45.35
N LYS A 15 38.41 108.62 46.48
CA LYS A 15 39.23 107.41 46.62
C LYS A 15 38.30 106.19 46.60
N VAL A 16 38.04 105.66 45.41
CA VAL A 16 37.47 104.32 45.25
C VAL A 16 38.59 103.34 45.54
N ASP A 17 38.54 102.73 46.72
CA ASP A 17 39.36 101.59 47.07
C ASP A 17 38.89 100.38 46.24
N THR A 18 39.43 100.26 45.03
CA THR A 18 39.27 99.05 44.21
C THR A 18 40.33 98.05 44.66
N GLY A 19 39.89 96.96 45.29
CA GLY A 19 40.71 95.77 45.53
C GLY A 19 41.35 95.22 44.23
N PRO A 20 42.26 94.23 44.34
CA PRO A 20 43.23 93.88 43.31
C PRO A 20 42.56 93.58 41.96
N ARG A 21 43.01 94.27 40.91
CA ARG A 21 42.59 94.09 39.52
C ARG A 21 42.86 92.65 39.09
N GLU A 22 41.82 91.85 38.91
CA GLU A 22 41.92 90.52 38.30
C GLU A 22 42.48 90.66 36.87
N ASP A 23 43.47 89.84 36.56
CA ASP A 23 44.20 89.90 35.29
C ASP A 23 43.35 89.30 34.18
N LEU A 24 42.61 90.15 33.46
CA LEU A 24 41.66 89.77 32.41
C LEU A 24 42.30 88.87 31.33
N ILE A 25 43.60 89.02 31.07
CA ILE A 25 44.35 88.20 30.12
C ILE A 25 44.39 86.74 30.60
N LYS A 26 44.55 86.52 31.91
CA LYS A 26 44.59 85.18 32.52
C LYS A 26 43.20 84.51 32.47
N VAL A 27 42.14 85.27 32.74
CA VAL A 27 40.75 84.77 32.64
C VAL A 27 40.39 84.38 31.20
N LEU A 28 40.80 85.17 30.21
CA LEU A 28 40.59 84.85 28.79
C LEU A 28 41.38 83.63 28.33
N GLU A 29 42.62 83.44 28.83
CA GLU A 29 43.44 82.26 28.54
C GLU A 29 42.86 80.99 29.19
N ASP A 30 42.40 81.08 30.44
CA ASP A 30 41.75 79.98 31.15
C ASP A 30 40.45 79.56 30.43
N MET A 31 39.62 80.53 30.02
CA MET A 31 38.45 80.27 29.18
C MET A 31 38.82 79.59 27.85
N ARG A 32 39.90 80.04 27.19
CA ARG A 32 40.37 79.42 25.95
C ARG A 32 40.78 77.97 26.17
N GLN A 33 41.50 77.67 27.25
CA GLN A 33 41.92 76.32 27.60
C GLN A 33 40.72 75.42 27.91
N GLU A 34 39.69 75.92 28.61
CA GLU A 34 38.45 75.18 28.85
C GLU A 34 37.73 74.84 27.54
N TYR A 35 37.58 75.80 26.63
CA TYR A 35 36.98 75.55 25.32
C TYR A 35 37.80 74.55 24.50
N GLU A 36 39.12 74.65 24.53
CA GLU A 36 39.99 73.71 23.83
C GLU A 36 39.87 72.29 24.40
N LEU A 37 39.73 72.16 25.73
CA LEU A 37 39.43 70.90 26.41
C LEU A 37 38.07 70.34 26.02
N ILE A 38 37.04 71.18 25.97
CA ILE A 38 35.68 70.78 25.55
C ILE A 38 35.70 70.31 24.10
N ILE A 39 36.35 71.05 23.19
CA ILE A 39 36.46 70.69 21.78
C ILE A 39 37.22 69.37 21.62
N LYS A 40 38.36 69.20 22.29
CA LYS A 40 39.13 67.94 22.27
C LYS A 40 38.31 66.77 22.80
N LYS A 41 37.58 66.96 23.90
CA LYS A 41 36.68 65.95 24.48
C LYS A 41 35.57 65.59 23.49
N LYS A 42 34.88 66.58 22.92
CA LYS A 42 33.82 66.37 21.92
C LYS A 42 34.33 65.67 20.68
N HIS A 43 35.54 65.99 20.22
CA HIS A 43 36.12 65.33 19.06
C HIS A 43 36.40 63.86 19.34
N ARG A 44 36.95 63.55 20.52
CA ARG A 44 37.17 62.16 20.96
C ARG A 44 35.86 61.40 21.14
N ASP A 45 34.85 62.04 21.71
CA ASP A 45 33.54 61.44 21.94
C ASP A 45 32.82 61.17 20.60
N LEU A 46 32.96 62.05 19.60
CA LEU A 46 32.46 61.83 18.23
C LEU A 46 33.22 60.70 17.52
N ASP A 47 34.55 60.66 17.64
CA ASP A 47 35.36 59.61 17.04
C ASP A 47 35.04 58.23 17.62
N THR A 48 34.84 58.16 18.94
CA THR A 48 34.44 56.91 19.62
C THR A 48 33.03 56.51 19.21
N TRP A 49 32.07 57.43 19.21
CA TRP A 49 30.71 57.17 18.73
C TRP A 49 30.68 56.70 17.27
N TYR A 50 31.46 57.32 16.38
CA TYR A 50 31.54 56.93 14.97
C TYR A 50 32.18 55.53 14.80
N LYS A 51 33.23 55.21 15.57
CA LYS A 51 33.85 53.88 15.57
C LYS A 51 32.89 52.81 16.09
N GLU A 52 32.14 53.09 17.14
CA GLU A 52 31.12 52.19 17.69
C GLU A 52 29.99 51.96 16.69
N GLN A 53 29.47 53.03 16.09
CA GLN A 53 28.38 52.96 15.10
C GLN A 53 28.81 52.21 13.84
N SER A 54 30.03 52.44 13.33
CA SER A 54 30.55 51.74 12.16
C SER A 54 30.85 50.27 12.42
N ALA A 55 31.34 49.93 13.62
CA ALA A 55 31.51 48.54 14.06
C ALA A 55 30.16 47.83 14.20
N ALA A 56 29.17 48.46 14.84
CA ALA A 56 27.82 47.91 14.97
C ALA A 56 27.16 47.67 13.61
N MET A 57 27.24 48.64 12.68
CA MET A 57 26.68 48.49 11.33
C MET A 57 27.40 47.41 10.52
N SER A 58 28.70 47.23 10.71
CA SER A 58 29.48 46.16 10.08
C SER A 58 29.18 44.78 10.67
N GLN A 59 28.71 44.72 11.93
CA GLN A 59 28.27 43.49 12.59
C GLN A 59 26.82 43.12 12.26
N GLU A 60 25.95 44.12 12.10
CA GLU A 60 24.54 43.96 11.70
C GLU A 60 24.38 43.62 10.22
N ALA A 61 25.30 44.10 9.37
CA ALA A 61 25.46 43.56 8.03
C ALA A 61 25.79 42.06 8.15
N ALA A 62 24.84 41.20 7.76
CA ALA A 62 24.97 39.75 7.86
C ALA A 62 26.35 39.31 7.38
N SER A 63 27.11 38.68 8.28
CA SER A 63 28.49 38.31 7.96
C SER A 63 28.49 37.43 6.71
N PRO A 64 29.43 37.62 5.78
CA PRO A 64 29.46 36.86 4.52
C PRO A 64 29.50 35.34 4.76
N ALA A 65 30.05 34.90 5.89
CA ALA A 65 30.04 33.50 6.32
C ALA A 65 28.63 32.96 6.60
N THR A 66 27.75 33.74 7.26
CA THR A 66 26.35 33.31 7.51
C THR A 66 25.54 33.20 6.23
N VAL A 67 25.76 34.10 5.27
CA VAL A 67 25.11 34.04 3.95
C VAL A 67 25.57 32.82 3.16
N GLN A 68 26.88 32.52 3.17
CA GLN A 68 27.42 31.31 2.52
C GLN A 68 26.90 30.02 3.17
N SER A 69 26.82 29.97 4.50
CA SER A 69 26.24 28.82 5.21
C SER A 69 24.79 28.58 4.80
N ARG A 70 23.95 29.63 4.84
CA ARG A 70 22.54 29.53 4.43
C ARG A 70 22.38 29.12 2.97
N GLN A 71 23.27 29.60 2.10
CA GLN A 71 23.30 29.19 0.70
C GLN A 71 23.63 27.69 0.56
N GLY A 72 24.58 27.19 1.35
CA GLY A 72 24.89 25.76 1.47
C GLY A 72 23.69 24.93 1.89
N ASP A 73 23.00 25.35 2.95
CA ASP A 73 21.79 24.67 3.45
C ASP A 73 20.69 24.61 2.37
N ILE A 74 20.49 25.70 1.62
CA ILE A 74 19.55 25.74 0.49
C ILE A 74 19.97 24.74 -0.61
N HIS A 75 21.25 24.64 -0.93
CA HIS A 75 21.73 23.69 -1.94
C HIS A 75 21.58 22.24 -1.48
N GLU A 76 21.84 21.95 -0.20
CA GLU A 76 21.63 20.63 0.38
C GLU A 76 20.14 20.27 0.37
N LEU A 77 19.26 21.17 0.80
CA LEU A 77 17.82 20.96 0.79
C LEU A 77 17.28 20.74 -0.63
N LYS A 78 17.80 21.46 -1.63
CA LYS A 78 17.45 21.22 -3.03
C LYS A 78 17.91 19.83 -3.51
N ARG A 79 19.10 19.40 -3.11
CA ARG A 79 19.61 18.06 -3.46
C ARG A 79 18.77 16.97 -2.82
N THR A 80 18.41 17.10 -1.53
CA THR A 80 17.57 16.12 -0.83
C THR A 80 16.16 16.09 -1.40
N PHE A 81 15.60 17.25 -1.74
CA PHE A 81 14.30 17.34 -2.42
C PHE A 81 14.30 16.59 -3.76
N GLN A 82 15.31 16.83 -4.61
CA GLN A 82 15.44 16.13 -5.90
C GLN A 82 15.63 14.62 -5.71
N ALA A 83 16.42 14.21 -4.71
CA ALA A 83 16.60 12.79 -4.40
C ALA A 83 15.29 12.12 -3.97
N LEU A 84 14.49 12.79 -3.13
CA LEU A 84 13.16 12.32 -2.72
C LEU A 84 12.17 12.28 -3.88
N GLU A 85 12.23 13.24 -4.81
CA GLU A 85 11.38 13.24 -6.01
C GLU A 85 11.71 12.07 -6.95
N ILE A 86 12.99 11.76 -7.12
CA ILE A 86 13.46 10.59 -7.87
C ILE A 86 13.01 9.30 -7.18
N ASP A 87 13.19 9.19 -5.86
CA ASP A 87 12.75 8.01 -5.12
C ASP A 87 11.23 7.82 -5.22
N LEU A 88 10.45 8.89 -5.07
CA LEU A 88 9.00 8.85 -5.25
C LEU A 88 8.63 8.32 -6.64
N GLN A 89 9.28 8.83 -7.69
CA GLN A 89 9.04 8.38 -9.06
C GLN A 89 9.44 6.92 -9.27
N ALA A 90 10.55 6.48 -8.67
CA ALA A 90 10.96 5.09 -8.69
C ALA A 90 9.91 4.19 -8.00
N GLN A 91 9.36 4.61 -6.86
CA GLN A 91 8.30 3.89 -6.16
C GLN A 91 7.00 3.82 -6.97
N TYR A 92 6.63 4.89 -7.68
CA TYR A 92 5.48 4.83 -8.59
C TYR A 92 5.70 3.83 -9.73
N SER A 93 6.91 3.80 -10.30
CA SER A 93 7.27 2.84 -11.35
C SER A 93 7.22 1.39 -10.85
N THR A 94 7.79 1.11 -9.68
CA THR A 94 7.76 -0.24 -9.08
C THR A 94 6.34 -0.66 -8.75
N LYS A 95 5.52 0.23 -8.18
CA LYS A 95 4.10 -0.02 -7.91
C LYS A 95 3.37 -0.40 -9.21
N SER A 96 3.51 0.40 -10.26
CA SER A 96 2.85 0.12 -11.54
C SER A 96 3.29 -1.21 -12.14
N ALA A 97 4.58 -1.54 -12.07
CA ALA A 97 5.10 -2.83 -12.52
C ALA A 97 4.50 -4.00 -11.73
N LEU A 98 4.37 -3.88 -10.41
CA LEU A 98 3.74 -4.89 -9.55
C LEU A 98 2.26 -5.06 -9.85
N GLU A 99 1.52 -3.97 -10.04
CA GLU A 99 0.10 -3.99 -10.41
C GLU A 99 -0.11 -4.67 -11.77
N ASN A 100 0.75 -4.38 -12.75
CA ASN A 100 0.72 -5.04 -14.05
C ASN A 100 1.00 -6.53 -13.96
N MET A 101 2.04 -6.94 -13.20
CA MET A 101 2.32 -8.36 -12.98
C MET A 101 1.18 -9.08 -12.24
N LEU A 102 0.53 -8.41 -11.28
CA LEU A 102 -0.64 -8.95 -10.60
C LEU A 102 -1.79 -9.16 -11.59
N SER A 103 -2.10 -8.16 -12.42
CA SER A 103 -3.14 -8.28 -13.45
C SER A 103 -2.82 -9.38 -14.47
N GLU A 104 -1.57 -9.47 -14.93
CA GLU A 104 -1.13 -10.50 -15.87
C GLU A 104 -1.27 -11.91 -15.27
N THR A 105 -0.82 -12.09 -14.03
CA THR A 105 -0.93 -13.38 -13.34
C THR A 105 -2.38 -13.78 -13.11
N GLN A 106 -3.23 -12.85 -12.67
CA GLN A 106 -4.68 -13.07 -12.53
C GLN A 106 -5.32 -13.47 -13.86
N SER A 107 -5.05 -12.74 -14.95
CA SER A 107 -5.57 -13.06 -16.28
C SER A 107 -5.11 -14.44 -16.75
N ARG A 108 -3.83 -14.78 -16.51
CA ARG A 108 -3.27 -16.09 -16.87
C ARG A 108 -3.95 -17.22 -16.11
N TYR A 109 -4.19 -17.06 -14.80
CA TYR A 109 -4.88 -18.07 -14.01
C TYR A 109 -6.37 -18.18 -14.36
N SER A 110 -7.02 -17.06 -14.69
CA SER A 110 -8.40 -17.05 -15.18
C SER A 110 -8.53 -17.85 -16.48
N CYS A 111 -7.60 -17.65 -17.42
CA CYS A 111 -7.55 -18.40 -18.67
C CYS A 111 -7.36 -19.91 -18.42
N LYS A 112 -6.38 -20.28 -17.59
CA LYS A 112 -6.17 -21.69 -17.22
C LYS A 112 -7.39 -22.34 -16.57
N LEU A 113 -8.11 -21.59 -15.73
CA LEU A 113 -9.33 -22.08 -15.10
C LEU A 113 -10.44 -22.29 -16.13
N GLN A 114 -10.58 -21.36 -17.07
CA GLN A 114 -11.51 -21.49 -18.18
C GLN A 114 -11.18 -22.72 -19.04
N ASP A 115 -9.92 -22.93 -19.42
CA ASP A 115 -9.49 -24.10 -20.19
C ASP A 115 -9.85 -25.41 -19.46
N MET A 116 -9.61 -25.48 -18.15
CA MET A 116 -9.99 -26.64 -17.34
C MET A 116 -11.52 -26.82 -17.27
N GLN A 117 -12.28 -25.74 -17.15
CA GLN A 117 -13.74 -25.78 -17.12
C GLN A 117 -14.30 -26.26 -18.46
N GLU A 118 -13.70 -25.88 -19.58
CA GLU A 118 -14.06 -26.35 -20.91
C GLU A 118 -13.83 -27.85 -21.05
N ILE A 119 -12.68 -28.36 -20.58
CA ILE A 119 -12.38 -29.79 -20.57
C ILE A 119 -13.39 -30.56 -19.69
N ILE A 120 -13.69 -30.06 -18.49
CA ILE A 120 -14.68 -30.67 -17.59
C ILE A 120 -16.04 -30.71 -18.29
N SER A 121 -16.49 -29.60 -18.86
CA SER A 121 -17.79 -29.50 -19.52
C SER A 121 -17.90 -30.48 -20.71
N HIS A 122 -16.82 -30.63 -21.49
CA HIS A 122 -16.77 -31.60 -22.58
C HIS A 122 -16.95 -33.03 -22.09
N TYR A 123 -16.22 -33.44 -21.04
CA TYR A 123 -16.36 -34.78 -20.48
C TYR A 123 -17.71 -35.01 -19.78
N GLU A 124 -18.27 -33.99 -19.14
CA GLU A 124 -19.63 -34.06 -18.59
C GLU A 124 -20.65 -34.31 -19.70
N GLU A 125 -20.51 -33.62 -20.84
CA GLU A 125 -21.35 -33.85 -22.01
C GLU A 125 -21.20 -35.27 -22.55
N GLU A 126 -19.97 -35.76 -22.78
CA GLU A 126 -19.73 -37.13 -23.24
C GLU A 126 -20.32 -38.18 -22.28
N LEU A 127 -20.16 -37.98 -20.96
CA LEU A 127 -20.75 -38.85 -19.94
C LEU A 127 -22.28 -38.84 -20.01
N THR A 128 -22.89 -37.68 -20.21
CA THR A 128 -24.34 -37.61 -20.36
C THR A 128 -24.79 -38.34 -21.63
N GLN A 129 -24.12 -38.14 -22.77
CA GLN A 129 -24.44 -38.83 -24.02
C GLN A 129 -24.34 -40.36 -23.87
N LEU A 130 -23.27 -40.86 -23.24
CA LEU A 130 -23.08 -42.28 -23.00
C LEU A 130 -24.16 -42.87 -22.09
N ARG A 131 -24.61 -42.13 -21.06
CA ARG A 131 -25.73 -42.57 -20.20
C ARG A 131 -27.02 -42.71 -21.00
N HIS A 132 -27.35 -41.74 -21.86
CA HIS A 132 -28.54 -41.82 -22.70
C HIS A 132 -28.45 -43.00 -23.67
N GLU A 133 -27.29 -43.24 -24.27
CA GLU A 133 -27.08 -44.38 -25.18
C GLU A 133 -27.20 -45.73 -24.46
N LEU A 134 -26.64 -45.85 -23.25
CA LEU A 134 -26.76 -47.06 -22.44
C LEU A 134 -28.23 -47.33 -22.05
N GLU A 135 -28.97 -46.29 -21.68
CA GLU A 135 -30.38 -46.43 -21.33
C GLU A 135 -31.22 -46.84 -22.56
N ARG A 136 -30.92 -46.27 -23.72
CA ARG A 136 -31.51 -46.69 -25.00
C ARG A 136 -31.23 -48.17 -25.30
N GLN A 137 -29.97 -48.60 -25.21
CA GLN A 137 -29.57 -50.00 -25.42
C GLN A 137 -30.22 -50.95 -24.41
N ASN A 138 -30.33 -50.55 -23.15
CA ASN A 138 -31.02 -51.34 -22.13
C ASN A 138 -32.50 -51.53 -22.47
N ASN A 139 -33.18 -50.48 -22.95
CA ASN A 139 -34.57 -50.57 -23.38
C ASN A 139 -34.73 -51.52 -24.57
N GLU A 140 -33.85 -51.44 -25.58
CA GLU A 140 -33.84 -52.37 -26.72
C GLU A 140 -33.60 -53.81 -26.27
N TYR A 141 -32.67 -54.02 -25.33
CA TYR A 141 -32.40 -55.33 -24.75
C TYR A 141 -33.63 -55.91 -24.03
N GLN A 142 -34.36 -55.11 -23.25
CA GLN A 142 -35.59 -55.55 -22.58
C GLN A 142 -36.67 -55.97 -23.58
N VAL A 143 -36.84 -55.22 -24.68
CA VAL A 143 -37.78 -55.58 -25.75
C VAL A 143 -37.39 -56.92 -26.39
N LEU A 144 -36.11 -57.10 -26.73
CA LEU A 144 -35.62 -58.33 -27.34
C LEU A 144 -35.77 -59.53 -26.38
N LEU A 145 -35.48 -59.33 -25.09
CA LEU A 145 -35.68 -60.33 -24.06
C LEU A 145 -37.18 -60.71 -23.97
N GLY A 146 -38.08 -59.74 -24.03
CA GLY A 146 -39.52 -59.97 -24.09
C GLY A 146 -39.92 -60.88 -25.25
N ILE A 147 -39.46 -60.58 -26.46
CA ILE A 147 -39.72 -61.39 -27.66
C ILE A 147 -39.15 -62.81 -27.48
N LYS A 148 -37.91 -62.93 -27.00
CA LYS A 148 -37.25 -64.23 -26.76
C LYS A 148 -38.04 -65.08 -25.77
N THR A 149 -38.50 -64.50 -24.66
CA THR A 149 -39.31 -65.25 -23.67
C THR A 149 -40.68 -65.65 -24.22
N HIS A 150 -41.27 -64.85 -25.13
CA HIS A 150 -42.51 -65.21 -25.79
C HIS A 150 -42.32 -66.39 -26.75
N LEU A 151 -41.30 -66.34 -27.61
CA LEU A 151 -40.94 -67.43 -28.51
C LEU A 151 -40.61 -68.73 -27.75
N GLU A 152 -39.92 -68.65 -26.61
CA GLU A 152 -39.65 -69.82 -25.75
C GLU A 152 -40.94 -70.48 -25.24
N LYS A 153 -41.95 -69.68 -24.88
CA LYS A 153 -43.28 -70.19 -24.49
C LYS A 153 -43.97 -70.85 -25.67
N GLU A 154 -43.97 -70.23 -26.84
CA GLU A 154 -44.56 -70.79 -28.05
C GLU A 154 -43.92 -72.15 -28.41
N ILE A 155 -42.59 -72.24 -28.44
CA ILE A 155 -41.86 -73.50 -28.68
C ILE A 155 -42.26 -74.57 -27.68
N THR A 156 -42.36 -74.22 -26.39
CA THR A 156 -42.79 -75.16 -25.34
C THR A 156 -44.21 -75.66 -25.60
N THR A 157 -45.13 -74.78 -25.99
CA THR A 157 -46.50 -75.19 -26.36
C THR A 157 -46.53 -76.06 -27.61
N TYR A 158 -45.76 -75.73 -28.64
CA TYR A 158 -45.67 -76.53 -29.86
C TYR A 158 -45.11 -77.93 -29.58
N ARG A 159 -44.07 -78.05 -28.73
CA ARG A 159 -43.56 -79.35 -28.29
C ARG A 159 -44.62 -80.18 -27.58
N ARG A 160 -45.35 -79.59 -26.62
CA ARG A 160 -46.45 -80.25 -25.91
C ARG A 160 -47.56 -80.75 -26.85
N LEU A 161 -47.94 -79.96 -27.85
CA LEU A 161 -48.96 -80.36 -28.83
C LEU A 161 -48.47 -81.47 -29.77
N LEU A 162 -47.20 -81.42 -30.18
CA LEU A 162 -46.57 -82.43 -31.05
C LEU A 162 -46.30 -83.76 -30.34
N GLU A 163 -45.98 -83.71 -29.04
CA GLU A 163 -45.84 -84.88 -28.17
C GLU A 163 -47.20 -85.55 -27.86
N GLY A 164 -48.32 -84.95 -28.34
CA GLY A 164 -49.69 -85.32 -28.00
C GLY A 164 -49.99 -84.97 -26.54
N GLU A 165 -51.24 -84.69 -26.20
CA GLU A 165 -51.69 -84.73 -24.80
C GLU A 165 -51.53 -86.16 -24.26
N SER A 166 -50.30 -86.53 -23.90
CA SER A 166 -50.02 -87.64 -23.00
C SER A 166 -50.25 -87.15 -21.57
N GLU A 167 -51.50 -86.82 -21.25
CA GLU A 167 -52.00 -87.04 -19.89
C GLU A 167 -52.01 -88.55 -19.65
N GLY A 168 -50.84 -89.00 -19.21
CA GLY A 168 -50.59 -90.31 -18.66
C GLY A 168 -49.50 -90.15 -17.62
N THR A 169 -49.87 -89.59 -16.46
CA THR A 169 -49.21 -89.81 -15.17
C THR A 169 -47.68 -89.90 -15.22
N ARG A 170 -47.00 -88.78 -14.99
CA ARG A 170 -45.74 -88.86 -14.25
C ARG A 170 -45.51 -87.59 -13.46
N GLU A 171 -45.92 -87.64 -12.21
CA GLU A 171 -45.27 -86.86 -11.16
C GLU A 171 -43.78 -87.25 -11.16
N GLU A 172 -42.98 -86.49 -11.91
CA GLU A 172 -41.54 -86.48 -11.74
C GLU A 172 -41.16 -85.15 -11.13
N SER A 173 -41.19 -85.17 -9.80
CA SER A 173 -40.10 -84.70 -8.99
C SER A 173 -39.53 -83.37 -9.45
N LYS A 174 -40.24 -82.30 -9.06
CA LYS A 174 -39.58 -81.03 -8.76
C LYS A 174 -38.57 -81.31 -7.64
N SER A 175 -37.38 -81.75 -8.02
CA SER A 175 -36.16 -81.58 -7.24
C SER A 175 -36.05 -80.09 -6.99
N SER A 176 -36.59 -79.67 -5.85
CA SER A 176 -36.35 -78.38 -5.26
C SER A 176 -34.90 -78.37 -4.84
N MET A 177 -33.99 -78.17 -5.80
CA MET A 177 -32.69 -77.58 -5.51
C MET A 177 -33.01 -76.15 -5.06
N LYS A 178 -33.28 -76.00 -3.76
CA LYS A 178 -33.05 -74.75 -3.04
C LYS A 178 -31.58 -74.42 -3.24
N VAL A 179 -31.26 -73.69 -4.30
CA VAL A 179 -30.06 -72.86 -4.31
C VAL A 179 -30.35 -71.78 -3.30
N SER A 180 -30.00 -72.07 -2.05
CA SER A 180 -29.76 -71.10 -1.00
C SER A 180 -28.57 -70.24 -1.47
N ALA A 181 -28.81 -69.38 -2.46
CA ALA A 181 -27.91 -68.29 -2.77
C ALA A 181 -28.00 -67.33 -1.59
N THR A 182 -27.15 -67.53 -0.59
CA THR A 182 -26.91 -66.54 0.44
C THR A 182 -26.49 -65.25 -0.28
N PRO A 183 -27.21 -64.13 -0.12
CA PRO A 183 -26.81 -62.87 -0.75
C PRO A 183 -25.44 -62.48 -0.20
N LYS A 184 -24.41 -62.56 -1.06
CA LYS A 184 -23.06 -62.10 -0.73
C LYS A 184 -23.04 -60.59 -0.90
N ILE A 185 -22.88 -59.86 0.20
CA ILE A 185 -22.76 -58.41 0.17
C ILE A 185 -21.27 -58.10 0.01
N LYS A 186 -20.94 -57.35 -1.04
CA LYS A 186 -19.58 -56.84 -1.26
C LYS A 186 -19.47 -55.48 -0.59
N ALA A 187 -18.67 -55.38 0.47
CA ALA A 187 -18.36 -54.12 1.12
C ALA A 187 -17.11 -53.52 0.49
N ILE A 188 -17.22 -52.29 -0.02
CA ILE A 188 -16.11 -51.54 -0.61
C ILE A 188 -15.64 -50.52 0.43
N THR A 189 -14.39 -50.65 0.88
CA THR A 189 -13.77 -49.67 1.77
C THR A 189 -12.80 -48.84 0.95
N GLN A 190 -12.97 -47.52 1.02
CA GLN A 190 -12.19 -46.55 0.25
C GLN A 190 -11.46 -45.60 1.19
N GLU A 191 -10.13 -45.49 1.06
CA GLU A 191 -9.35 -44.43 1.71
C GLU A 191 -8.92 -43.39 0.68
N THR A 192 -9.16 -42.13 1.00
CA THR A 192 -8.84 -40.98 0.15
C THR A 192 -8.01 -39.99 0.96
N ILE A 193 -6.83 -39.63 0.44
CA ILE A 193 -5.96 -38.60 1.02
C ILE A 193 -5.88 -37.45 0.01
N ASN A 194 -6.21 -36.23 0.44
CA ASN A 194 -6.19 -35.02 -0.39
C ASN A 194 -6.99 -35.15 -1.71
N GLY A 195 -8.14 -35.82 -1.67
CA GLY A 195 -9.00 -36.03 -2.84
C GLY A 195 -8.51 -37.09 -3.82
N ARG A 196 -7.35 -37.72 -3.59
CA ARG A 196 -6.86 -38.85 -4.39
C ARG A 196 -7.13 -40.16 -3.66
N LEU A 197 -7.79 -41.07 -4.36
CA LEU A 197 -8.03 -42.45 -3.92
C LEU A 197 -6.69 -43.18 -3.79
N VAL A 198 -6.35 -43.62 -2.57
CA VAL A 198 -5.08 -44.32 -2.28
C VAL A 198 -5.25 -45.82 -2.05
N LEU A 199 -6.43 -46.28 -1.60
CA LEU A 199 -6.72 -47.69 -1.36
C LEU A 199 -8.19 -48.00 -1.61
N CYS A 200 -8.46 -49.05 -2.39
CA CYS A 200 -9.79 -49.62 -2.59
C CYS A 200 -9.73 -51.11 -2.29
N GLN A 201 -10.42 -51.53 -1.23
CA GLN A 201 -10.48 -52.93 -0.82
C GLN A 201 -11.92 -53.44 -0.83
N VAL A 202 -12.13 -54.57 -1.51
CA VAL A 202 -13.44 -55.22 -1.65
C VAL A 202 -13.45 -56.50 -0.81
N ASN A 203 -14.25 -56.52 0.25
CA ASN A 203 -14.40 -57.68 1.12
C ASN A 203 -15.79 -58.32 0.90
N GLU A 204 -15.84 -59.65 0.72
CA GLU A 204 -17.10 -60.40 0.69
C GLU A 204 -17.54 -60.71 2.12
N ILE A 205 -18.70 -60.20 2.53
CA ILE A 205 -19.29 -60.52 3.83
C ILE A 205 -20.41 -61.54 3.60
N GLN A 206 -20.32 -62.68 4.28
CA GLN A 206 -21.40 -63.66 4.35
C GLN A 206 -22.45 -63.17 5.34
N LYS A 207 -23.67 -62.92 4.85
CA LYS A 207 -24.83 -62.63 5.69
C LYS A 207 -25.25 -63.93 6.40
N HIS A 208 -24.83 -64.10 7.65
CA HIS A 208 -25.45 -65.11 8.52
C HIS A 208 -26.90 -64.68 8.80
N ALA A 209 -27.84 -65.58 8.51
CA ALA A 209 -29.26 -65.40 8.78
C ALA A 209 -29.58 -65.61 10.26
#